data_AF-A0A2R6LQ11-F1
#
_entry.id   AF-A0A2R6LQ11-F1
#
_cell.length_a   1.000
_cell.length_b   1.000
_cell.length_c   1.000
_cell.angle_alpha   90.00
_cell.angle_beta   90.00
_cell.angle_gamma   90.00
#
_symmetry.space_group_name_H-M   'P 1'
#
loop_
_entity.id
_entity.type
_entity.pdbx_description
1 polymer ?
#
loop_
_entity_poly.entity_id
_entity_poly.type
_entity_poly.pdbx_seq_one_letter_code
_entity_poly.pdbx_strand_id
1 'polypeptide(L)'
;MTDPRKQTENLHERIRNSTEISNPDRELLMAFSDRMDLLKLDYTDHRHDKLLRHCTIMAEKVGGLADALEDQDAAEDLVRWINRTYDNECTNHDYRTALRMFGKHVTDGDERPDSIEWILSGTSNSHDPVPNPAEMLDWDGDIVPMLEACKNARDAALIAVAFDAGA
;
A
#
# COMPACT_ATOMS: atom_id res chain seq x y z
N MET A 1 -10.82 -1.53 -14.62
CA MET A 1 -9.62 -1.57 -13.76
C MET A 1 -8.74 -0.43 -14.21
N THR A 2 -8.34 0.48 -13.32
CA THR A 2 -7.52 1.63 -13.72
C THR A 2 -6.09 1.19 -13.92
N ASP A 3 -5.47 1.63 -15.01
CA ASP A 3 -4.07 1.35 -15.33
C ASP A 3 -3.15 1.86 -14.21
N PRO A 4 -2.36 0.99 -13.55
CA PRO A 4 -1.44 1.37 -12.49
C PRO A 4 -0.37 2.36 -12.94
N ARG A 5 0.11 2.29 -14.21
CA ARG A 5 1.07 3.26 -14.74
C ARG A 5 0.47 4.67 -14.72
N LYS A 6 -0.77 4.78 -15.18
CA LYS A 6 -1.51 6.04 -15.18
C LYS A 6 -1.74 6.58 -13.76
N GLN A 7 -1.92 5.69 -12.77
CA GLN A 7 -2.03 6.09 -11.37
C GLN A 7 -0.70 6.66 -10.83
N THR A 8 0.42 6.01 -11.15
CA THR A 8 1.76 6.52 -10.83
C THR A 8 2.02 7.89 -11.48
N GLU A 9 1.63 8.08 -12.74
CA GLU A 9 1.76 9.37 -13.42
C GLU A 9 0.94 10.47 -12.72
N ASN A 10 -0.30 10.18 -12.33
CA ASN A 10 -1.12 11.11 -11.55
C ASN A 10 -0.47 11.44 -10.19
N LEU A 11 0.17 10.45 -9.55
CA LEU A 11 0.92 10.68 -8.32
C LEU A 11 2.13 11.58 -8.56
N HIS A 12 2.84 11.43 -9.69
CA HIS A 12 3.93 12.34 -10.03
C HIS A 12 3.44 13.78 -10.18
N GLU A 13 2.32 14.01 -10.87
CA GLU A 13 1.73 15.34 -11.00
C GLU A 13 1.34 15.91 -9.63
N ARG A 14 0.72 15.10 -8.78
CA ARG A 14 0.37 15.47 -7.41
C ARG A 14 1.61 15.83 -6.59
N ILE A 15 2.66 15.00 -6.64
CA ILE A 15 3.93 15.24 -5.93
C ILE A 15 4.57 16.52 -6.43
N ARG A 16 4.62 16.78 -7.74
CA ARG A 16 5.25 17.98 -8.30
C ARG A 16 4.50 19.27 -7.97
N ASN A 17 3.18 19.22 -7.89
CA ASN A 17 2.34 20.41 -7.74
C ASN A 17 1.85 20.65 -6.30
N SER A 18 2.05 19.71 -5.38
CA SER A 18 1.57 19.85 -4.00
C SER A 18 2.26 21.00 -3.26
N THR A 19 1.49 21.81 -2.54
CA THR A 19 2.01 22.83 -1.60
C THR A 19 2.31 22.27 -0.22
N GLU A 20 1.81 21.08 0.08
CA GLU A 20 1.93 20.44 1.40
C GLU A 20 3.21 19.60 1.54
N ILE A 21 3.86 19.25 0.42
CA ILE A 21 5.07 18.43 0.41
C ILE A 21 6.30 19.34 0.40
N SER A 22 7.23 19.12 1.33
CA SER A 22 8.50 19.85 1.37
C SER A 22 9.36 19.57 0.13
N ASN A 23 10.28 20.48 -0.24
CA ASN A 23 11.16 20.23 -1.39
C ASN A 23 12.04 18.97 -1.21
N PRO A 24 12.66 18.73 -0.03
CA PRO A 24 13.42 17.50 0.20
C PRO A 24 12.58 16.23 0.03
N ASP A 25 11.38 16.19 0.60
CA ASP A 25 10.48 15.04 0.47
C ASP A 25 10.08 14.82 -0.99
N ARG A 26 9.80 15.93 -1.72
CA ARG A 26 9.41 15.89 -3.12
C ARG A 26 10.50 15.29 -3.99
N GLU A 27 11.75 15.72 -3.81
CA GLU A 27 12.89 15.22 -4.56
C GLU A 27 13.10 13.72 -4.31
N LEU A 28 13.04 13.28 -3.06
CA LEU A 28 13.20 11.86 -2.73
C LEU A 28 12.02 10.99 -3.17
N LEU A 29 10.78 11.50 -3.13
CA LEU A 29 9.62 10.79 -3.69
C LEU A 29 9.75 10.55 -5.19
N MET A 30 10.27 11.55 -5.93
CA MET A 30 10.56 11.39 -7.35
C MET A 30 11.72 10.41 -7.57
N ALA A 31 12.81 10.51 -6.81
CA ALA A 31 13.94 9.59 -6.89
C ALA A 31 13.54 8.14 -6.56
N PHE A 32 12.68 7.95 -5.55
CA PHE A 32 12.10 6.66 -5.20
C PHE A 32 11.33 6.08 -6.38
N SER A 33 10.48 6.89 -7.03
CA SER A 33 9.72 6.43 -8.17
C SER A 33 10.59 6.06 -9.37
N ASP A 34 11.61 6.86 -9.67
CA ASP A 34 12.59 6.57 -10.71
C ASP A 34 13.33 5.26 -10.42
N ARG A 35 13.71 5.03 -9.15
CA ARG A 35 14.34 3.78 -8.72
C ARG A 35 13.41 2.58 -8.92
N MET A 36 12.14 2.70 -8.57
CA MET A 36 11.14 1.64 -8.79
C MET A 36 10.98 1.31 -10.29
N ASP A 37 11.09 2.31 -11.16
CA ASP A 37 11.05 2.10 -12.62
C ASP A 37 12.30 1.38 -13.18
N LEU A 38 13.45 1.48 -12.50
CA LEU A 38 14.64 0.67 -12.81
C LEU A 38 14.48 -0.78 -12.36
N LEU A 39 13.68 -1.03 -11.31
CA LEU A 39 13.50 -2.34 -10.68
C LEU A 39 12.25 -3.09 -11.18
N LYS A 40 11.80 -2.83 -12.42
CA LYS A 40 10.58 -3.44 -12.99
C LYS A 40 10.59 -4.97 -13.08
N LEU A 41 11.76 -5.59 -13.04
CA LEU A 41 11.85 -7.05 -12.98
C LEU A 41 11.46 -7.60 -11.59
N ASP A 42 11.65 -6.79 -10.54
CA ASP A 42 11.36 -7.15 -9.15
C ASP A 42 10.00 -6.61 -8.67
N TYR A 43 9.52 -5.50 -9.25
CA TYR A 43 8.30 -4.83 -8.84
C TYR A 43 7.32 -4.63 -9.99
N THR A 44 6.07 -5.00 -9.73
CA THR A 44 4.94 -4.70 -10.62
C THR A 44 4.53 -3.23 -10.51
N ASP A 45 3.86 -2.71 -11.54
CA ASP A 45 3.35 -1.34 -11.53
C ASP A 45 2.34 -1.10 -10.39
N HIS A 46 1.56 -2.12 -10.02
CA HIS A 46 0.69 -2.06 -8.84
C HIS A 46 1.48 -1.86 -7.55
N ARG A 47 2.61 -2.54 -7.40
CA ARG A 47 3.46 -2.42 -6.20
C ARG A 47 4.13 -1.05 -6.18
N HIS A 48 4.60 -0.55 -7.32
CA HIS A 48 5.12 0.80 -7.47
C HIS A 48 4.07 1.84 -7.04
N ASP A 49 2.88 1.85 -7.67
CA ASP A 49 1.79 2.77 -7.32
C ASP A 49 1.46 2.71 -5.82
N LYS A 50 1.31 1.51 -5.27
CA LYS A 50 0.97 1.33 -3.85
C LYS A 50 2.02 1.93 -2.95
N LEU A 51 3.31 1.63 -3.14
CA LEU A 51 4.38 2.14 -2.28
C LEU A 51 4.49 3.66 -2.40
N LEU A 52 4.51 4.19 -3.63
CA LEU A 52 4.61 5.64 -3.86
C LEU A 52 3.43 6.39 -3.23
N ARG A 53 2.21 5.88 -3.40
CA ARG A 53 0.99 6.47 -2.83
C ARG A 53 1.06 6.63 -1.32
N HIS A 54 1.52 5.60 -0.60
CA HIS A 54 1.62 5.64 0.86
C HIS A 54 2.68 6.65 1.31
N CYS A 55 3.83 6.71 0.62
CA CYS A 55 4.85 7.72 0.89
C CYS A 55 4.34 9.14 0.60
N THR A 56 3.66 9.37 -0.52
CA THR A 56 3.06 10.67 -0.84
C THR A 56 2.09 11.12 0.26
N ILE A 57 1.22 10.23 0.75
CA ILE A 57 0.27 10.57 1.82
C ILE A 57 1.01 10.93 3.11
N MET A 58 2.05 10.18 3.48
CA MET A 58 2.87 10.51 4.65
C MET A 58 3.53 11.88 4.52
N ALA A 59 4.10 12.19 3.35
CA ALA A 59 4.71 13.49 3.08
C ALA A 59 3.70 14.66 3.18
N GLU A 60 2.46 14.45 2.74
CA GLU A 60 1.42 15.49 2.81
C GLU A 60 0.80 15.65 4.20
N LYS A 61 0.77 14.59 5.01
CA LYS A 61 0.07 14.59 6.30
C LYS A 61 0.98 14.91 7.48
N VAL A 62 2.24 14.54 7.36
CA VAL A 62 3.25 14.69 8.42
C VAL A 62 4.45 15.47 7.89
N GLY A 63 4.92 15.14 6.69
CA GLY A 63 6.20 15.62 6.16
C GLY A 63 7.39 14.90 6.81
N GLY A 64 8.61 15.29 6.43
CA GLY A 64 9.83 14.78 7.06
C GLY A 64 10.21 13.37 6.63
N LEU A 65 9.83 12.94 5.42
CA LEU A 65 10.32 11.68 4.84
C LEU A 65 11.84 11.72 4.63
N ALA A 66 12.35 12.86 4.18
CA ALA A 66 13.78 13.10 4.03
C ALA A 66 14.49 13.00 5.39
N ASP A 67 13.97 13.71 6.39
CA ASP A 67 14.52 13.71 7.74
C ASP A 67 14.50 12.31 8.36
N ALA A 68 13.44 11.53 8.14
CA ALA A 68 13.33 10.16 8.62
C ALA A 68 14.42 9.21 8.08
N LEU A 69 15.14 9.56 7.00
CA LEU A 69 16.28 8.77 6.53
C LEU A 69 17.49 8.89 7.45
N GLU A 70 17.60 9.97 8.23
CA GLU A 70 18.78 10.29 9.05
C GLU A 70 18.44 10.39 10.54
N ASP A 71 17.20 10.78 10.87
CA ASP A 71 16.71 11.00 12.23
C ASP A 71 15.60 10.01 12.59
N GLN A 72 15.86 9.21 13.63
CA GLN A 72 14.87 8.27 14.15
C GLN A 72 13.63 8.99 14.72
N ASP A 73 13.76 10.18 15.30
CA ASP A 73 12.62 10.91 15.88
C ASP A 73 11.62 11.30 14.78
N ALA A 74 12.12 11.72 13.61
CA ALA A 74 11.29 11.97 12.43
C ALA A 74 10.60 10.69 11.92
N ALA A 75 11.30 9.55 11.93
CA ALA A 75 10.70 8.26 11.59
C ALA A 75 9.62 7.83 12.61
N GLU A 76 9.84 8.10 13.90
CA GLU A 76 8.87 7.83 14.97
C GLU A 76 7.60 8.68 14.82
N ASP A 77 7.71 9.94 14.39
CA ASP A 77 6.56 10.80 14.13
C ASP A 77 5.66 10.24 13.02
N LEU A 78 6.26 9.74 11.93
CA LEU A 78 5.55 9.06 10.85
C LEU A 78 4.84 7.79 11.37
N VAL A 79 5.55 6.93 12.10
CA VAL A 79 4.98 5.68 12.66
C VAL A 79 3.87 5.98 13.66
N ARG A 80 4.03 7.02 14.49
CA ARG A 80 3.02 7.46 15.44
C ARG A 80 1.77 7.96 14.74
N TRP A 81 1.92 8.69 13.64
CA TRP A 81 0.79 9.11 12.82
C TRP A 81 0.07 7.91 12.19
N ILE A 82 0.79 6.95 11.61
CA ILE A 82 0.22 5.71 11.04
C ILE A 82 -0.66 5.02 12.07
N ASN A 83 -0.08 4.69 13.24
CA ASN A 83 -0.75 3.92 14.29
C ASN A 83 -1.96 4.64 14.92
N ARG A 84 -2.03 5.98 14.83
CA ARG A 84 -3.15 6.77 15.37
C ARG A 84 -4.24 7.06 14.34
N THR A 85 -3.91 6.97 13.06
CA THR A 85 -4.82 7.39 11.98
C THR A 85 -5.72 6.26 11.50
N TYR A 86 -5.22 5.03 11.52
CA TYR A 86 -5.96 3.87 11.01
C TYR A 86 -6.12 2.80 12.07
N ASP A 87 -7.38 2.35 12.24
CA ASP A 87 -7.72 1.21 13.09
C ASP A 87 -7.45 -0.13 12.39
N ASN A 88 -7.26 -0.13 11.06
CA ASN A 88 -7.00 -1.34 10.29
C ASN A 88 -5.51 -1.70 10.30
N GLU A 89 -5.19 -2.87 10.86
CA GLU A 89 -3.82 -3.36 10.98
C GLU A 89 -3.11 -3.60 9.64
N CYS A 90 -3.82 -4.07 8.61
CA CYS A 90 -3.28 -4.26 7.26
C CYS A 90 -2.88 -2.92 6.63
N THR A 91 -3.68 -1.88 6.84
CA THR A 91 -3.34 -0.52 6.40
C THR A 91 -2.09 -0.03 7.11
N ASN A 92 -2.00 -0.20 8.43
CA ASN A 92 -0.80 0.15 9.21
C ASN A 92 0.43 -0.62 8.76
N HIS A 93 0.28 -1.91 8.43
CA HIS A 93 1.32 -2.74 7.82
C HIS A 93 1.81 -2.17 6.48
N ASP A 94 0.87 -1.77 5.60
CA ASP A 94 1.19 -1.25 4.28
C ASP A 94 1.97 0.07 4.34
N TYR A 95 1.57 1.01 5.20
CA TYR A 95 2.31 2.26 5.40
C TYR A 95 3.72 2.03 5.95
N ARG A 96 3.87 1.20 6.98
CA ARG A 96 5.20 0.86 7.54
C ARG A 96 6.08 0.17 6.50
N THR A 97 5.49 -0.71 5.69
CA THR A 97 6.20 -1.36 4.58
C THR A 97 6.63 -0.34 3.53
N ALA A 98 5.78 0.62 3.18
CA ALA A 98 6.14 1.68 2.24
C ALA A 98 7.31 2.53 2.75
N LEU A 99 7.29 2.94 4.02
CA LEU A 99 8.38 3.71 4.65
C LEU A 99 9.72 2.94 4.62
N ARG A 100 9.69 1.64 4.95
CA ARG A 100 10.88 0.78 4.91
C ARG A 100 11.43 0.63 3.49
N MET A 101 10.56 0.42 2.51
CA MET A 101 10.97 0.27 1.10
C MET A 101 11.47 1.58 0.51
N PHE A 102 10.87 2.70 0.91
CA PHE A 102 11.35 4.04 0.58
C PHE A 102 12.79 4.20 1.05
N GLY A 103 13.06 4.05 2.35
CA GLY A 103 14.41 4.14 2.91
C GLY A 103 15.41 3.25 2.17
N LYS A 104 15.07 1.97 1.96
CA LYS A 104 15.95 1.02 1.24
C LYS A 104 16.37 1.51 -0.15
N HIS A 105 15.48 2.19 -0.88
CA HIS A 105 15.66 2.44 -2.31
C HIS A 105 16.11 3.87 -2.63
N VAL A 106 16.06 4.79 -1.66
CA VAL A 106 16.55 6.16 -1.84
C VAL A 106 17.86 6.45 -1.13
N THR A 107 18.34 5.54 -0.26
CA THR A 107 19.66 5.64 0.36
C THR A 107 20.67 4.75 -0.34
N ASP A 108 21.94 5.10 -0.19
CA ASP A 108 23.04 4.29 -0.72
C ASP A 108 23.18 2.98 0.06
N GLY A 109 23.39 1.88 -0.67
CA GLY A 109 23.55 0.53 -0.11
C GLY A 109 22.36 -0.39 -0.38
N ASP A 110 22.51 -1.66 0.01
CA ASP A 110 21.45 -2.68 -0.13
C ASP A 110 20.57 -2.82 1.13
N GLU A 111 20.93 -2.10 2.19
CA GLU A 111 20.30 -2.12 3.51
C GLU A 111 19.49 -0.86 3.77
N ARG A 112 18.67 -0.89 4.82
CA ARG A 112 17.86 0.26 5.24
C ARG A 112 18.67 1.13 6.20
N PRO A 113 18.46 2.45 6.25
CA PRO A 113 19.05 3.28 7.28
C PRO A 113 18.64 2.84 8.68
N ASP A 114 19.55 2.97 9.66
CA ASP A 114 19.33 2.60 11.06
C ASP A 114 18.07 3.29 11.64
N SER A 115 17.83 4.55 11.25
CA SER A 115 16.67 5.37 11.62
C SER A 115 15.31 4.77 11.22
N ILE A 116 15.28 3.86 10.24
CA ILE A 116 14.08 3.19 9.71
C ILE A 116 14.11 1.68 9.95
N GLU A 117 15.30 1.08 10.17
CA GLU A 117 15.44 -0.37 10.24
C GLU A 117 14.63 -1.01 11.37
N TRP A 118 14.57 -0.33 12.53
CA TRP A 118 13.84 -0.77 13.74
C TRP A 118 12.32 -0.92 13.51
N ILE A 119 11.77 -0.30 12.47
CA ILE A 119 10.35 -0.34 12.16
C ILE A 119 9.97 -1.76 11.74
N LEU A 120 9.17 -2.43 12.57
CA LEU A 120 8.58 -3.71 12.22
C LEU A 120 7.47 -3.47 11.18
N SER A 121 7.47 -4.22 10.08
CA SER A 121 6.34 -4.16 9.15
C SER A 121 5.18 -5.08 9.55
N GLY A 122 5.38 -6.16 10.32
CA GLY A 122 4.34 -7.14 10.64
C GLY A 122 3.08 -6.56 11.33
N THR A 123 1.97 -7.30 11.25
CA THR A 123 0.75 -7.04 12.03
C THR A 123 0.95 -7.49 13.49
N SER A 124 0.00 -7.15 14.37
CA SER A 124 0.04 -7.60 15.76
C SER A 124 -0.01 -9.12 15.83
N ASN A 125 0.54 -9.70 16.90
CA ASN A 125 0.48 -11.16 17.12
C ASN A 125 -0.95 -11.67 17.31
N SER A 126 -1.90 -10.79 17.61
CA SER A 126 -3.32 -11.08 17.75
C SER A 126 -4.11 -10.90 16.45
N HIS A 127 -3.47 -10.43 15.38
CA HIS A 127 -4.15 -10.23 14.10
C HIS A 127 -4.41 -11.57 13.41
N ASP A 128 -5.68 -11.93 13.30
CA ASP A 128 -6.11 -13.07 12.49
C ASP A 128 -6.79 -12.56 11.20
N PRO A 129 -6.10 -12.61 10.05
CA PRO A 129 -6.67 -12.19 8.79
C PRO A 129 -7.62 -13.25 8.19
N VAL A 130 -7.74 -14.42 8.81
CA VAL A 130 -8.58 -15.50 8.29
C VAL A 130 -10.05 -15.12 8.45
N PRO A 131 -10.84 -15.12 7.36
CA PRO A 131 -12.28 -14.89 7.46
C PRO A 131 -12.93 -15.92 8.39
N ASN A 132 -13.91 -15.48 9.18
CA ASN A 132 -14.67 -16.38 10.04
C ASN A 132 -15.39 -17.44 9.19
N PRO A 133 -15.09 -18.74 9.32
CA PRO A 133 -15.74 -19.77 8.51
C PRO A 133 -17.26 -19.82 8.68
N ALA A 134 -17.79 -19.40 9.83
CA ALA A 134 -19.23 -19.34 10.08
C ALA A 134 -19.93 -18.18 9.35
N GLU A 135 -19.17 -17.23 8.82
CA GLU A 135 -19.66 -16.09 8.03
C GLU A 135 -19.33 -16.26 6.53
N MET A 136 -18.75 -17.39 6.15
CA MET A 136 -18.53 -17.70 4.74
C MET A 136 -19.85 -18.02 4.06
N LEU A 137 -20.00 -17.52 2.83
CA LEU A 137 -21.18 -17.79 2.01
C LEU A 137 -21.34 -19.29 1.77
N ASP A 138 -22.56 -19.79 1.80
CA ASP A 138 -22.88 -21.17 1.47
C ASP A 138 -23.64 -21.29 0.15
N TRP A 139 -23.53 -22.47 -0.47
CA TRP A 139 -24.06 -22.68 -1.82
C TRP A 139 -25.59 -22.50 -1.89
N ASP A 140 -26.32 -23.13 -0.97
CA ASP A 140 -27.78 -23.19 -1.03
C ASP A 140 -28.41 -21.91 -0.47
N GLY A 141 -27.85 -21.38 0.61
CA GLY A 141 -28.36 -20.23 1.35
C GLY A 141 -28.03 -18.89 0.71
N ASP A 142 -26.84 -18.75 0.12
CA ASP A 142 -26.36 -17.48 -0.40
C ASP A 142 -26.18 -17.47 -1.92
N ILE A 143 -25.48 -18.47 -2.46
CA ILE A 143 -25.07 -18.46 -3.87
C ILE A 143 -26.25 -18.70 -4.81
N VAL A 144 -27.05 -19.74 -4.58
CA VAL A 144 -28.23 -20.05 -5.42
C VAL A 144 -29.17 -18.84 -5.56
N PRO A 145 -29.56 -18.14 -4.48
CA PRO A 145 -30.34 -16.91 -4.58
C PRO A 145 -29.67 -15.80 -5.43
N MET A 146 -28.34 -15.64 -5.35
CA MET A 146 -27.61 -14.68 -6.18
C MET A 146 -27.66 -15.06 -7.67
N LEU A 147 -27.57 -16.34 -7.99
CA LEU A 147 -27.67 -16.85 -9.36
C LEU A 147 -29.05 -16.61 -9.96
N GLU A 148 -30.11 -16.88 -9.20
CA GLU A 148 -31.50 -16.67 -9.63
C GLU A 148 -31.84 -15.18 -9.82
N ALA A 149 -31.19 -14.30 -9.06
CA ALA A 149 -31.34 -12.85 -9.21
C ALA A 149 -30.61 -12.27 -10.44
N CYS A 150 -29.72 -13.02 -11.08
CA CYS A 150 -28.96 -12.53 -12.23
C CYS A 150 -29.85 -12.33 -13.47
N LYS A 151 -29.69 -11.16 -14.11
CA LYS A 151 -30.45 -10.82 -15.34
C LYS A 151 -29.97 -11.57 -16.58
N ASN A 152 -28.78 -12.19 -16.53
CA ASN A 152 -28.22 -12.93 -17.65
C ASN A 152 -27.37 -14.12 -17.16
N ALA A 153 -27.30 -15.16 -17.99
CA ALA A 153 -26.61 -16.40 -17.66
C ALA A 153 -25.09 -16.26 -17.50
N ARG A 154 -24.48 -15.23 -18.09
CA ARG A 154 -23.03 -14.99 -17.96
C ARG A 154 -22.67 -14.57 -16.55
N ASP A 155 -23.42 -13.65 -15.95
CA ASP A 155 -23.16 -13.18 -14.60
C ASP A 155 -23.42 -14.30 -13.58
N ALA A 156 -24.47 -15.10 -13.79
CA ALA A 156 -24.70 -16.31 -13.01
C ALA A 156 -23.52 -17.30 -13.12
N ALA A 157 -23.04 -17.58 -14.34
CA ALA A 157 -21.89 -18.45 -14.53
C ALA A 157 -20.61 -17.91 -13.86
N LEU A 158 -20.37 -16.59 -13.90
CA LEU A 158 -19.22 -15.96 -13.23
C LEU A 158 -19.28 -16.15 -11.71
N ILE A 159 -20.44 -15.94 -11.08
CA ILE A 159 -20.63 -16.11 -9.64
C ILE A 159 -20.44 -17.58 -9.24
N ALA A 160 -21.07 -18.51 -9.98
CA ALA A 160 -20.98 -19.94 -9.69
C ALA A 160 -19.52 -20.45 -9.79
N VAL A 161 -18.79 -20.04 -10.83
CA VAL A 161 -17.39 -20.44 -11.02
C VAL A 161 -16.49 -19.82 -9.97
N ALA A 162 -16.68 -18.55 -9.60
CA ALA A 162 -15.89 -17.90 -8.56
C ALA A 162 -16.02 -18.63 -7.22
N PHE A 163 -17.24 -19.02 -6.86
CA PHE A 163 -17.50 -19.77 -5.63
C PHE A 163 -16.89 -21.19 -5.65
N ASP A 164 -17.15 -21.97 -6.70
CA ASP A 164 -16.71 -23.37 -6.79
C ASP A 164 -15.19 -23.50 -6.96
N ALA A 165 -14.57 -22.61 -7.75
CA ALA A 165 -13.14 -22.65 -8.03
C ALA A 165 -12.29 -21.86 -7.01
N GLY A 166 -12.91 -21.07 -6.13
CA GLY A 166 -12.23 -20.18 -5.19
C GLY A 166 -11.46 -19.05 -5.87
N ALA A 167 -11.99 -18.52 -6.97
CA ALA A 167 -11.35 -17.53 -7.84
C ALA A 167 -11.76 -16.08 -7.54
#